data_AF-A0A7R8H772-F1
#
_entry.id   AF-A0A7R8H772-F1
#
_cell.length_a   1.000
_cell.length_b   1.000
_cell.length_c   1.000
_cell.angle_alpha   90.00
_cell.angle_beta   90.00
_cell.angle_gamma   90.00
#
_symmetry.space_group_name_H-M   'P 1'
#
loop_
_entity.id
_entity.type
_entity.pdbx_description
1 polymer ?
#
loop_
_entity_poly.entity_id
_entity_poly.type
_entity_poly.pdbx_seq_one_letter_code
_entity_poly.pdbx_strand_id
1 'polypeptide(L)'
;MPINNIHADEDNRPLPAGWDVGRDYDGKIYYINHLEKKTTWIDPRLSFPSTSPHPPGDETSRRVMATLIRAAIVENMLKQYLATAEVDLRAKEELAEIKEQRLHLAQDEYHHLSKHLNIALSTSTTSLNSTGSCLSTKYDPDLLRADVNHAKSRVQRLKRELMNIDSEMTYKQKGVETLSRVNDKFSNSQIPPGITLEEAQAIKIELYNIHQSLSTGEQEKVELMKSLACLKDDLTRLQSSESSLDVSVLDSRLSTASQTDLSGELVPVGTRLAEMARLRLRYDDARRQVQEIQQCLASLEEKMNPGQLESDKDRLLLIQEKEQLLRELRSITPRSRSNQEMTEIKREILKLENDLNKAMEVSNRCIAERLKLHEEKTTVASTTHGIDEICFSIGISA
;
A
#
# COMPACT_ATOMS: atom_id res chain seq x y z
N MET A 1 8.32 59.34 31.49
CA MET A 1 7.15 58.57 31.03
C MET A 1 7.66 57.20 30.59
N PRO A 2 7.44 56.12 31.37
CA PRO A 2 7.85 54.79 30.96
C PRO A 2 6.88 54.23 29.92
N ILE A 3 7.44 53.48 28.97
CA ILE A 3 6.76 52.82 27.85
C ILE A 3 6.10 51.54 28.38
N ASN A 4 4.83 51.35 28.01
CA ASN A 4 3.97 50.24 28.43
C ASN A 4 4.57 48.87 28.08
N ASN A 5 4.59 48.00 29.10
CA ASN A 5 4.86 46.58 28.99
C ASN A 5 3.55 45.86 28.61
N ILE A 6 3.38 45.48 27.34
CA ILE A 6 2.27 44.64 26.86
C ILE A 6 2.85 43.28 26.47
N HIS A 7 3.13 42.42 27.44
CA HIS A 7 3.51 41.02 27.18
C HIS A 7 3.14 40.08 28.34
N ALA A 8 1.97 40.26 28.95
CA ALA A 8 1.56 39.46 30.12
C ALA A 8 0.17 38.78 30.02
N ASP A 9 -0.41 38.61 28.82
CA ASP A 9 -1.80 38.09 28.69
C ASP A 9 -1.99 36.90 27.71
N GLU A 10 -0.93 36.25 27.21
CA GLU A 10 -1.09 35.05 26.35
C GLU A 10 -1.20 33.72 27.13
N ASP A 11 -0.86 33.70 28.43
CA ASP A 11 -0.78 32.45 29.22
C ASP A 11 -2.12 31.94 29.79
N ASN A 12 -3.23 32.65 29.62
CA ASN A 12 -4.48 32.37 30.35
C ASN A 12 -5.60 31.69 29.53
N ARG A 13 -5.30 31.14 28.34
CA ARG A 13 -6.30 30.37 27.57
C ARG A 13 -6.41 28.93 28.11
N PRO A 14 -7.62 28.46 28.49
CA PRO A 14 -7.81 27.09 29.00
C PRO A 14 -7.45 26.06 27.91
N LEU A 15 -6.85 24.95 28.33
CA LEU A 15 -6.50 23.85 27.43
C LEU A 15 -7.76 23.20 26.86
N PRO A 16 -7.71 22.66 25.62
CA PRO A 16 -8.81 21.88 25.05
C PRO A 16 -9.17 20.67 25.95
N ALA A 17 -10.42 20.20 25.88
CA ALA A 17 -10.87 19.10 26.72
C ALA A 17 -10.01 17.83 26.51
N GLY A 18 -9.54 17.25 27.62
CA GLY A 18 -8.66 16.07 27.60
C GLY A 18 -7.17 16.38 27.45
N TRP A 19 -6.78 17.66 27.46
CA TRP A 19 -5.40 18.11 27.47
C TRP A 19 -4.97 18.64 28.84
N ASP A 20 -3.80 18.20 29.30
CA ASP A 20 -3.14 18.71 30.51
C ASP A 20 -1.75 19.24 30.20
N VAL A 21 -1.19 20.05 31.10
CA VAL A 21 0.18 20.55 31.04
C VAL A 21 1.06 19.82 32.06
N GLY A 22 2.17 19.27 31.58
CA GLY A 22 3.26 18.75 32.39
C GLY A 22 4.50 19.65 32.32
N ARG A 23 5.40 19.51 33.30
CA ARG A 23 6.72 20.13 33.29
C ARG A 23 7.79 19.06 33.42
N ASP A 24 8.83 19.19 32.62
CA ASP A 24 9.98 18.29 32.65
C ASP A 24 11.01 18.71 33.71
N TYR A 25 12.03 17.89 33.95
CA TYR A 25 13.10 18.13 34.93
C TYR A 25 13.90 19.42 34.64
N ASP A 26 13.96 19.84 33.38
CA ASP A 26 14.57 21.11 32.94
C ASP A 26 13.60 22.31 32.99
N GLY A 27 12.39 22.12 33.53
CA GLY A 27 11.37 23.17 33.68
C GLY A 27 10.61 23.53 32.39
N LYS A 28 10.86 22.82 31.28
CA LYS A 28 10.14 23.00 30.02
C LYS A 28 8.71 22.45 30.11
N ILE A 29 7.77 23.19 29.53
CA ILE A 29 6.35 22.82 29.50
C ILE A 29 6.10 21.86 28.34
N TYR A 30 5.43 20.75 28.61
CA TYR A 30 4.88 19.84 27.61
C TYR A 30 3.39 19.63 27.84
N TYR A 31 2.69 19.17 26.80
CA TYR A 31 1.24 18.98 26.79
C TYR A 31 0.91 17.50 26.67
N ILE A 32 -0.05 17.03 27.46
CA ILE A 32 -0.46 15.64 27.57
C ILE A 32 -1.86 15.51 26.98
N ASN A 33 -2.01 14.69 25.94
CA ASN A 33 -3.30 14.34 25.37
C ASN A 33 -3.79 13.01 25.96
N HIS A 34 -4.81 13.09 26.82
CA HIS A 34 -5.39 11.92 27.48
C HIS A 34 -6.31 11.08 26.59
N LEU A 35 -6.79 11.63 25.47
CA LEU A 35 -7.63 10.94 24.50
C LEU A 35 -6.79 10.01 23.61
N GLU A 36 -5.62 10.50 23.18
CA GLU A 36 -4.70 9.72 22.31
C GLU A 36 -3.57 9.03 23.08
N LYS A 37 -3.44 9.27 24.39
CA LYS A 37 -2.37 8.76 25.25
C LYS A 37 -0.98 9.14 24.73
N LYS A 38 -0.81 10.40 24.35
CA LYS A 38 0.44 10.95 23.79
C LYS A 38 0.86 12.24 24.48
N THR A 39 2.15 12.53 24.46
CA THR A 39 2.74 13.79 24.94
C THR A 39 3.36 14.55 23.77
N THR A 40 3.28 15.88 23.81
CA THR A 40 3.84 16.75 22.76
C THR A 40 4.40 18.04 23.37
N TRP A 41 5.43 18.59 22.75
CA TRP A 41 6.03 19.87 23.11
C TRP A 41 5.33 21.05 22.43
N ILE A 42 4.40 20.76 21.52
CA ILE A 42 3.66 21.75 20.75
C ILE A 42 2.36 22.04 21.48
N ASP A 43 2.11 23.32 21.79
CA ASP A 43 0.89 23.75 22.45
C ASP A 43 -0.34 23.41 21.59
N PRO A 44 -1.29 22.59 22.08
CA PRO A 44 -2.50 22.24 21.33
C PRO A 44 -3.32 23.48 20.97
N ARG A 45 -3.18 24.60 21.69
CA ARG A 45 -3.83 25.88 21.39
C ARG A 45 -3.31 26.54 20.10
N LEU A 46 -2.16 26.10 19.58
CA LEU A 46 -1.64 26.51 18.27
C LEU A 46 -2.19 25.66 17.12
N SER A 47 -2.59 24.41 17.39
CA SER A 47 -3.19 23.50 16.40
C SER A 47 -4.69 23.69 16.24
N PHE A 48 -5.34 24.32 17.22
CA PHE A 48 -6.75 24.68 17.18
C PHE A 48 -6.86 26.20 17.28
N PRO A 49 -7.06 26.93 16.17
CA PRO A 49 -7.31 28.37 16.27
C PRO A 49 -8.64 28.56 17.00
N SER A 50 -8.53 29.01 18.26
CA SER A 50 -9.68 29.55 18.98
C SER A 50 -10.22 30.73 18.17
N THR A 51 -11.51 30.66 17.86
CA THR A 51 -12.39 31.68 17.30
C THR A 51 -11.89 33.11 17.59
N SER A 52 -11.17 33.69 16.64
CA SER A 52 -10.91 35.13 16.56
C SER A 52 -11.78 35.69 15.44
N PRO A 53 -12.44 36.85 15.62
CA PRO A 53 -13.34 37.41 14.63
C PRO A 53 -12.54 38.05 13.47
N HIS A 54 -12.14 37.23 12.50
CA HIS A 54 -11.74 37.65 11.15
C HIS A 54 -12.54 36.82 10.11
N PRO A 55 -12.67 37.25 8.85
CA PRO A 55 -13.91 37.17 8.08
C PRO A 55 -14.21 35.72 7.64
N PRO A 56 -15.48 35.37 7.37
CA PRO A 56 -15.94 33.98 7.30
C PRO A 56 -15.55 33.17 6.04
N GLY A 57 -14.55 33.59 5.26
CA GLY A 57 -14.26 33.03 3.92
C GLY A 57 -13.25 31.88 3.88
N ASP A 58 -12.17 31.94 4.66
CA ASP A 58 -11.01 31.06 4.45
C ASP A 58 -11.01 29.78 5.30
N GLU A 59 -11.52 29.83 6.53
CA GLU A 59 -11.46 28.69 7.47
C GLU A 59 -12.48 27.59 7.12
N THR A 60 -13.68 28.01 6.70
CA THR A 60 -14.74 27.15 6.16
C THR A 60 -14.27 26.44 4.89
N SER A 61 -13.66 27.15 3.95
CA SER A 61 -13.10 26.58 2.72
C SER A 61 -11.99 25.55 3.00
N ARG A 62 -11.08 25.83 3.94
CA ARG A 62 -10.04 24.87 4.36
C ARG A 62 -10.62 23.63 5.03
N ARG A 63 -11.59 23.79 5.94
CA ARG A 63 -12.27 22.67 6.61
C ARG A 63 -13.05 21.79 5.64
N VAL A 64 -13.71 22.39 4.66
CA VAL A 64 -14.44 21.66 3.63
C VAL A 64 -13.47 20.92 2.70
N MET A 65 -12.41 21.58 2.22
CA MET A 65 -11.37 20.93 1.42
C MET A 65 -10.73 19.73 2.13
N ALA A 66 -10.37 19.88 3.40
CA ALA A 66 -9.83 18.77 4.19
C ALA A 66 -10.83 17.60 4.34
N THR A 67 -12.13 17.90 4.41
CA THR A 67 -13.19 16.87 4.50
C THR A 67 -13.40 16.16 3.17
N LEU A 68 -13.36 16.90 2.05
CA LEU A 68 -13.44 16.34 0.70
C LEU A 68 -12.25 15.45 0.38
N ILE A 69 -11.02 15.88 0.72
CA ILE A 69 -9.81 15.08 0.52
C ILE A 69 -9.88 13.78 1.33
N ARG A 70 -10.29 13.84 2.60
CA ARG A 70 -10.48 12.63 3.42
C ARG A 70 -11.54 11.70 2.82
N ALA A 71 -12.66 12.22 2.35
CA ALA A 71 -13.70 11.42 1.71
C ALA A 71 -13.19 10.75 0.42
N ALA A 72 -12.47 11.48 -0.42
CA ALA A 72 -11.89 10.97 -1.67
C ALA A 72 -10.85 9.85 -1.42
N ILE A 73 -10.00 10.00 -0.40
CA ILE A 73 -9.04 8.96 0.00
C ILE A 73 -9.77 7.68 0.43
N VAL A 74 -10.78 7.80 1.30
CA VAL A 74 -11.55 6.65 1.78
C VAL A 74 -12.32 5.97 0.65
N GLU A 75 -12.92 6.74 -0.26
CA GLU A 75 -13.60 6.20 -1.44
C GLU A 75 -12.62 5.42 -2.33
N ASN A 76 -11.43 5.97 -2.59
CA ASN A 76 -10.42 5.29 -3.38
C ASN A 76 -9.93 4.00 -2.69
N MET A 77 -9.64 4.05 -1.40
CA MET A 77 -9.25 2.86 -0.64
C MET A 77 -10.34 1.79 -0.69
N LEU A 78 -11.61 2.17 -0.50
CA LEU A 78 -12.73 1.23 -0.50
C LEU A 78 -12.91 0.57 -1.88
N LYS A 79 -12.74 1.32 -2.97
CA LYS A 79 -12.73 0.78 -4.33
C LYS A 79 -11.60 -0.22 -4.53
N GLN A 80 -10.41 0.07 -4.01
CA GLN A 80 -9.26 -0.84 -4.09
C GLN A 80 -9.50 -2.13 -3.28
N TYR A 81 -10.05 -2.03 -2.07
CA TYR A 81 -10.44 -3.20 -1.27
C TYR A 81 -11.51 -4.04 -1.96
N LEU A 82 -12.54 -3.40 -2.52
CA LEU A 82 -13.60 -4.08 -3.26
C LEU A 82 -13.02 -4.81 -4.48
N ALA A 83 -12.19 -4.15 -5.27
CA ALA A 83 -11.55 -4.74 -6.45
C ALA A 83 -10.68 -5.95 -6.09
N THR A 84 -9.88 -5.86 -5.02
CA THR A 84 -9.07 -6.99 -4.54
C THR A 84 -9.96 -8.13 -4.05
N ALA A 85 -11.01 -7.84 -3.26
CA ALA A 85 -11.92 -8.86 -2.75
C ALA A 85 -12.67 -9.58 -3.89
N GLU A 86 -13.04 -8.89 -4.96
CA GLU A 86 -13.63 -9.48 -6.16
C GLU A 86 -12.65 -10.38 -6.92
N VAL A 87 -11.38 -9.98 -7.03
CA VAL A 87 -10.33 -10.84 -7.65
C VAL A 87 -10.16 -12.12 -6.83
N ASP A 88 -10.09 -12.00 -5.50
CA ASP A 88 -9.95 -13.14 -4.59
C ASP A 88 -11.16 -14.08 -4.63
N LEU A 89 -12.36 -13.53 -4.76
CA LEU A 89 -13.58 -14.30 -4.94
C LEU A 89 -13.55 -15.06 -6.27
N ARG A 90 -13.24 -14.38 -7.39
CA ARG A 90 -13.11 -15.03 -8.71
C ARG A 90 -12.08 -16.15 -8.71
N ALA A 91 -10.94 -15.95 -8.05
CA ALA A 91 -9.92 -16.99 -7.93
C ALA A 91 -10.43 -18.23 -7.15
N LYS A 92 -11.29 -18.03 -6.15
CA LYS A 92 -11.95 -19.13 -5.42
C LYS A 92 -13.02 -19.84 -6.25
N GLU A 93 -13.79 -19.11 -7.05
CA GLU A 93 -14.74 -19.69 -8.01
C GLU A 93 -14.01 -20.57 -9.03
N GLU A 94 -12.91 -20.07 -9.59
CA GLU A 94 -12.08 -20.84 -10.51
C GLU A 94 -11.48 -22.10 -9.84
N LEU A 95 -11.04 -21.98 -8.59
CA LEU A 95 -10.57 -23.13 -7.81
C LEU A 95 -11.67 -24.19 -7.61
N ALA A 96 -12.91 -23.75 -7.37
CA ALA A 96 -14.06 -24.63 -7.24
C ALA A 96 -14.33 -25.36 -8.58
N GLU A 97 -14.32 -24.64 -9.70
CA GLU A 97 -14.50 -25.22 -11.03
C GLU A 97 -13.44 -26.28 -11.34
N ILE A 98 -12.16 -25.98 -11.08
CA ILE A 98 -11.08 -26.95 -11.28
C ILE A 98 -11.29 -28.20 -10.42
N LYS A 99 -11.70 -28.04 -9.16
CA LYS A 99 -11.98 -29.19 -8.29
C LYS A 99 -13.21 -29.97 -8.71
N GLU A 100 -14.23 -29.32 -9.28
CA GLU A 100 -15.39 -29.99 -9.87
C GLU A 100 -14.99 -30.83 -11.09
N GLN A 101 -14.17 -30.27 -11.99
CA GLN A 101 -13.60 -31.01 -13.13
C GLN A 101 -12.80 -32.23 -12.66
N ARG A 102 -11.94 -32.06 -11.64
CA ARG A 102 -11.19 -33.18 -11.03
C ARG A 102 -12.11 -34.21 -10.38
N LEU A 103 -13.20 -33.77 -9.74
CA LEU A 103 -14.19 -34.68 -9.16
C LEU A 103 -14.86 -35.50 -10.26
N HIS A 104 -15.23 -34.88 -11.37
CA HIS A 104 -15.83 -35.57 -12.51
C HIS A 104 -14.87 -36.64 -13.08
N LEU A 105 -13.60 -36.29 -13.30
CA LEU A 105 -12.59 -37.26 -13.74
C LEU A 105 -12.40 -38.41 -12.74
N ALA A 106 -12.35 -38.11 -11.44
CA ALA A 106 -12.22 -39.12 -10.41
C ALA A 106 -13.45 -40.05 -10.33
N GLN A 107 -14.65 -39.51 -10.55
CA GLN A 107 -15.88 -40.28 -10.64
C GLN A 107 -15.84 -41.20 -11.86
N ASP A 108 -15.52 -40.67 -13.04
CA ASP A 108 -15.40 -41.45 -14.27
C ASP A 108 -14.41 -42.61 -14.10
N GLU A 109 -13.22 -42.34 -13.55
CA GLU A 109 -12.20 -43.36 -13.28
C GLU A 109 -12.72 -44.43 -12.31
N TYR A 110 -13.38 -44.02 -11.23
CA TYR A 110 -14.00 -44.95 -10.29
C TYR A 110 -15.05 -45.86 -10.98
N HIS A 111 -15.92 -45.29 -11.82
CA HIS A 111 -16.93 -46.07 -12.54
C HIS A 111 -16.27 -47.04 -13.54
N HIS A 112 -15.24 -46.62 -14.26
CA HIS A 112 -14.50 -47.47 -15.19
C HIS A 112 -13.79 -48.63 -14.48
N LEU A 113 -13.04 -48.34 -13.41
CA LEU A 113 -12.35 -49.37 -12.62
C LEU A 113 -13.34 -50.34 -11.97
N SER A 114 -14.44 -49.82 -11.41
CA SER A 114 -15.51 -50.63 -10.83
C SER A 114 -16.18 -51.53 -11.87
N LYS A 115 -16.45 -51.00 -13.07
CA LYS A 115 -17.00 -51.79 -14.19
C LYS A 115 -16.03 -52.90 -14.60
N HIS A 116 -14.73 -52.62 -14.73
CA HIS A 116 -13.72 -53.63 -15.04
C HIS A 116 -13.60 -54.69 -13.96
N LEU A 117 -13.66 -54.32 -12.68
CA LEU A 117 -13.61 -55.27 -11.56
C LEU A 117 -14.83 -56.21 -11.57
N ASN A 118 -16.02 -55.67 -11.82
CA ASN A 118 -17.24 -56.47 -11.93
C ASN A 118 -17.20 -57.45 -13.11
N ILE A 119 -16.68 -57.01 -14.27
CA ILE A 119 -16.51 -57.89 -15.44
C ILE A 119 -15.50 -59.00 -15.11
N ALA A 120 -14.35 -58.66 -14.54
CA ALA A 120 -13.31 -59.62 -14.15
C ALA A 120 -13.86 -60.69 -13.18
N LEU A 121 -14.59 -60.27 -12.15
CA LEU A 121 -15.19 -61.18 -11.18
C LEU A 121 -16.30 -62.05 -11.79
N SER A 122 -17.09 -61.50 -12.72
CA SER A 122 -18.14 -62.25 -13.42
C SER A 122 -17.55 -63.33 -14.34
N THR A 123 -16.47 -63.02 -15.07
CA THR A 123 -15.76 -64.01 -15.91
C THR A 123 -15.11 -65.14 -15.12
N SER A 124 -14.73 -64.90 -13.86
CA SER A 124 -14.16 -65.93 -12.99
C SER A 124 -15.20 -66.95 -12.46
N THR A 125 -16.50 -66.66 -12.58
CA THR A 125 -17.58 -67.53 -12.06
C THR A 125 -18.23 -68.44 -13.11
N THR A 126 -17.93 -68.25 -14.40
CA THR A 126 -18.60 -68.97 -15.51
C THR A 126 -17.77 -70.12 -16.11
N SER A 127 -16.63 -70.49 -15.54
CA SER A 127 -15.71 -71.50 -16.09
C SER A 127 -15.58 -72.74 -15.22
N LEU A 128 -16.58 -73.64 -15.30
CA LEU A 128 -16.40 -75.06 -14.95
C LEU A 128 -16.43 -76.02 -16.15
N ASN A 129 -16.67 -75.55 -17.38
CA ASN A 129 -16.61 -76.38 -18.58
C ASN A 129 -16.28 -75.53 -19.82
N SER A 130 -15.00 -75.36 -20.18
CA SER A 130 -14.57 -74.94 -21.54
C SER A 130 -13.04 -75.03 -21.70
N THR A 131 -12.57 -76.04 -22.42
CA THR A 131 -11.28 -76.03 -23.11
C THR A 131 -11.37 -75.09 -24.30
N GLY A 132 -11.06 -73.80 -24.11
CA GLY A 132 -11.11 -72.82 -25.19
C GLY A 132 -10.58 -71.45 -24.76
N SER A 133 -9.30 -71.22 -25.03
CA SER A 133 -8.64 -69.90 -25.21
C SER A 133 -8.91 -68.81 -24.16
N CYS A 134 -7.92 -68.70 -23.26
CA CYS A 134 -7.56 -67.60 -22.38
C CYS A 134 -7.95 -66.16 -22.82
N LEU A 135 -9.02 -65.64 -22.22
CA LEU A 135 -9.05 -64.25 -21.77
C LEU A 135 -8.89 -64.26 -20.24
N SER A 136 -7.75 -64.80 -19.79
CA SER A 136 -7.31 -64.62 -18.40
C SER A 136 -7.21 -63.13 -18.16
N THR A 137 -7.86 -62.63 -17.12
CA THR A 137 -7.85 -61.22 -16.74
C THR A 137 -6.38 -60.78 -16.64
N LYS A 138 -5.93 -59.97 -17.60
CA LYS A 138 -4.57 -59.36 -17.63
C LYS A 138 -4.19 -58.65 -16.32
N TYR A 139 -5.15 -58.39 -15.45
CA TYR A 139 -5.03 -57.56 -14.26
C TYR A 139 -5.16 -58.42 -12.99
N ASP A 140 -4.28 -58.13 -12.03
CA ASP A 140 -4.36 -58.65 -10.67
C ASP A 140 -5.64 -58.12 -9.99
N PRO A 141 -6.56 -58.99 -9.53
CA PRO A 141 -7.82 -58.58 -8.92
C PRO A 141 -7.63 -57.80 -7.61
N ASP A 142 -6.54 -58.02 -6.87
CA ASP A 142 -6.26 -57.30 -5.63
C ASP A 142 -5.73 -55.89 -5.92
N LEU A 143 -4.88 -55.74 -6.94
CA LEU A 143 -4.44 -54.45 -7.44
C LEU A 143 -5.62 -53.61 -7.96
N LEU A 144 -6.52 -54.23 -8.74
CA LEU A 144 -7.71 -53.54 -9.26
C LEU A 144 -8.67 -53.11 -8.13
N ARG A 145 -8.79 -53.92 -7.06
CA ARG A 145 -9.57 -53.56 -5.88
C ARG A 145 -8.93 -52.39 -5.11
N ALA A 146 -7.60 -52.37 -5.01
CA ALA A 146 -6.86 -51.25 -4.41
C ALA A 146 -7.07 -49.95 -5.21
N ASP A 147 -6.99 -50.01 -6.54
CA ASP A 147 -7.22 -48.87 -7.43
C ASP A 147 -8.66 -48.34 -7.32
N VAL A 148 -9.67 -49.22 -7.28
CA VAL A 148 -11.07 -48.83 -7.05
C VAL A 148 -11.23 -48.13 -5.70
N ASN A 149 -10.60 -48.63 -4.64
CA ASN A 149 -10.64 -48.01 -3.31
C ASN A 149 -9.94 -46.64 -3.28
N HIS A 150 -8.82 -46.50 -3.98
CA HIS A 150 -8.10 -45.23 -4.14
C HIS A 150 -8.96 -44.20 -4.89
N ALA A 151 -9.55 -44.59 -6.02
CA ALA A 151 -10.45 -43.72 -6.79
C ALA A 151 -11.67 -43.30 -5.96
N LYS A 152 -12.30 -44.23 -5.23
CA LYS A 152 -13.41 -43.95 -4.31
C LYS A 152 -13.03 -42.96 -3.21
N SER A 153 -11.87 -43.15 -2.59
CA SER A 153 -11.36 -42.26 -1.54
C SER A 153 -11.07 -40.85 -2.08
N ARG A 154 -10.53 -40.76 -3.30
CA ARG A 154 -10.31 -39.48 -4.00
C ARG A 154 -11.63 -38.75 -4.27
N VAL A 155 -12.67 -39.45 -4.75
CA VAL A 155 -14.02 -38.87 -4.95
C VAL A 155 -14.58 -38.33 -3.64
N GLN A 156 -14.50 -39.09 -2.55
CA GLN A 156 -15.00 -38.64 -1.24
C GLN A 156 -14.24 -37.43 -0.70
N ARG A 157 -12.92 -37.39 -0.90
CA ARG A 157 -12.10 -36.24 -0.50
C ARG A 157 -12.47 -34.99 -1.30
N LEU A 158 -12.53 -35.08 -2.63
CA LEU A 158 -12.89 -33.95 -3.49
C LEU A 158 -14.30 -33.40 -3.18
N LYS A 159 -15.28 -34.28 -2.88
CA LYS A 159 -16.62 -33.84 -2.42
C LYS A 159 -16.58 -33.02 -1.13
N ARG A 160 -15.78 -33.44 -0.14
CA ARG A 160 -15.62 -32.68 1.11
C ARG A 160 -14.91 -31.35 0.89
N GLU A 161 -13.87 -31.34 0.05
CA GLU A 161 -13.15 -30.13 -0.31
C GLU A 161 -14.06 -29.12 -1.01
N LEU A 162 -14.91 -29.56 -1.96
CA LEU A 162 -15.89 -28.71 -2.63
C LEU A 162 -16.91 -28.12 -1.65
N MET A 163 -17.47 -28.93 -0.74
CA MET A 163 -18.38 -28.42 0.30
C MET A 163 -17.72 -27.35 1.18
N ASN A 164 -16.44 -27.53 1.52
CA ASN A 164 -15.70 -26.53 2.28
C ASN A 164 -15.52 -25.24 1.47
N ILE A 165 -15.12 -25.35 0.19
CA ILE A 165 -14.95 -24.20 -0.70
C ILE A 165 -16.26 -23.46 -0.92
N ASP A 166 -17.38 -24.14 -1.10
CA ASP A 166 -18.70 -23.49 -1.22
C ASP A 166 -19.03 -22.63 0.00
N SER A 167 -18.70 -23.12 1.20
CA SER A 167 -18.88 -22.36 2.43
C SER A 167 -17.96 -21.13 2.47
N GLU A 168 -16.67 -21.28 2.12
CA GLU A 168 -15.71 -20.18 2.03
C GLU A 168 -16.15 -19.12 1.01
N MET A 169 -16.58 -19.55 -0.18
CA MET A 169 -17.08 -18.66 -1.24
C MET A 169 -18.29 -17.88 -0.77
N THR A 170 -19.23 -18.53 -0.08
CA THR A 170 -20.43 -17.86 0.47
C THR A 170 -20.04 -16.75 1.45
N TYR A 171 -19.03 -16.96 2.29
CA TYR A 171 -18.54 -15.91 3.20
C TYR A 171 -17.84 -14.77 2.46
N LYS A 172 -16.97 -15.08 1.48
CA LYS A 172 -16.30 -14.06 0.66
C LYS A 172 -17.30 -13.23 -0.14
N GLN A 173 -18.30 -13.87 -0.76
CA GLN A 173 -19.40 -13.24 -1.48
C GLN A 173 -20.15 -12.23 -0.61
N LYS A 174 -20.57 -12.65 0.61
CA LYS A 174 -21.22 -11.75 1.57
C LYS A 174 -20.32 -10.57 1.98
N GLY A 175 -19.01 -10.80 2.06
CA GLY A 175 -18.02 -9.75 2.32
C GLY A 175 -17.98 -8.71 1.19
N VAL A 176 -17.89 -9.17 -0.06
CA VAL A 176 -17.91 -8.33 -1.26
C VAL A 176 -19.22 -7.53 -1.36
N GLU A 177 -20.37 -8.15 -1.14
CA GLU A 177 -21.67 -7.47 -1.12
C GLU A 177 -21.75 -6.40 -0.03
N THR A 178 -21.16 -6.67 1.14
CA THR A 178 -21.12 -5.69 2.22
C THR A 178 -20.24 -4.51 1.85
N LEU A 179 -19.07 -4.75 1.27
CA LEU A 179 -18.16 -3.70 0.78
C LEU A 179 -18.80 -2.89 -0.34
N SER A 180 -19.47 -3.53 -1.30
CA SER A 180 -20.21 -2.88 -2.39
C SER A 180 -21.32 -1.99 -1.83
N ARG A 181 -22.12 -2.49 -0.87
CA ARG A 181 -23.16 -1.68 -0.23
C ARG A 181 -22.60 -0.48 0.55
N VAL A 182 -21.43 -0.63 1.19
CA VAL A 182 -20.75 0.50 1.83
C VAL A 182 -20.29 1.48 0.75
N ASN A 183 -19.68 0.99 -0.33
CA ASN A 183 -19.21 1.79 -1.45
C ASN A 183 -20.34 2.60 -2.09
N ASP A 184 -21.50 1.99 -2.34
CA ASP A 184 -22.66 2.67 -2.91
C ASP A 184 -23.20 3.76 -1.98
N LYS A 185 -23.17 3.55 -0.65
CA LYS A 185 -23.55 4.59 0.32
C LYS A 185 -22.57 5.77 0.28
N PHE A 186 -21.27 5.50 0.14
CA PHE A 186 -20.26 6.56 0.03
C PHE A 186 -20.33 7.29 -1.32
N SER A 187 -20.61 6.58 -2.43
CA SER A 187 -20.75 7.18 -3.75
C SER A 187 -22.07 7.94 -3.93
N ASN A 188 -23.18 7.48 -3.34
CA ASN A 188 -24.48 8.16 -3.39
C ASN A 188 -24.59 9.31 -2.38
N SER A 189 -23.88 9.25 -1.26
CA SER A 189 -23.63 10.43 -0.42
C SER A 189 -22.55 11.30 -1.07
N GLN A 190 -22.87 11.96 -2.19
CA GLN A 190 -22.05 13.04 -2.80
C GLN A 190 -21.78 14.23 -1.86
N ILE A 191 -22.26 14.16 -0.62
CA ILE A 191 -22.22 15.19 0.38
C ILE A 191 -21.90 14.51 1.71
N PRO A 192 -20.71 14.74 2.31
CA PRO A 192 -20.48 14.45 3.72
C PRO A 192 -21.62 15.08 4.54
N PRO A 193 -22.18 14.41 5.55
CA PRO A 193 -23.29 14.95 6.32
C PRO A 193 -22.87 16.29 6.94
N GLY A 194 -23.30 17.41 6.34
CA GLY A 194 -22.91 18.76 6.75
C GLY A 194 -22.59 19.78 5.64
N ILE A 195 -22.58 19.43 4.35
CA ILE A 195 -22.35 20.41 3.27
C ILE A 195 -23.63 20.60 2.44
N THR A 196 -24.23 21.77 2.48
CA THR A 196 -25.41 22.10 1.68
C THR A 196 -25.07 22.22 0.19
N LEU A 197 -26.04 22.00 -0.71
CA LEU A 197 -25.85 22.14 -2.16
C LEU A 197 -25.34 23.54 -2.55
N GLU A 198 -25.77 24.57 -1.82
CA GLU A 198 -25.28 25.95 -1.93
C GLU A 198 -23.79 26.07 -1.61
N GLU A 199 -23.31 25.43 -0.54
CA GLU A 199 -21.91 25.47 -0.13
C GLU A 199 -21.02 24.77 -1.16
N ALA A 200 -21.46 23.63 -1.71
CA ALA A 200 -20.75 22.93 -2.78
C ALA A 200 -20.64 23.79 -4.07
N GLN A 201 -21.68 24.56 -4.40
CA GLN A 201 -21.67 25.47 -5.55
C GLN A 201 -20.76 26.70 -5.30
N ALA A 202 -20.77 27.27 -4.09
CA ALA A 202 -19.89 28.36 -3.72
C ALA A 202 -18.41 27.93 -3.79
N ILE A 203 -18.08 26.72 -3.33
CA ILE A 203 -16.72 26.17 -3.40
C ILE A 203 -16.28 25.97 -4.86
N LYS A 204 -17.17 25.52 -5.74
CA LYS A 204 -16.84 25.38 -7.16
C LYS A 204 -16.46 26.72 -7.79
N ILE A 205 -17.17 27.79 -7.43
CA ILE A 205 -16.90 29.15 -7.90
C ILE A 205 -15.58 29.67 -7.31
N GLU A 206 -15.35 29.47 -6.01
CA GLU A 206 -14.09 29.79 -5.34
C GLU A 206 -12.89 29.06 -5.97
N LEU A 207 -13.02 27.77 -6.28
CA LEU A 207 -11.97 26.99 -6.96
C LEU A 207 -11.65 27.54 -8.36
N TYR A 208 -12.68 27.97 -9.10
CA TYR A 208 -12.48 28.63 -10.39
C TYR A 208 -11.69 29.93 -10.23
N ASN A 209 -12.05 30.74 -9.24
CA ASN A 209 -11.38 32.02 -8.96
C ASN A 209 -9.93 31.82 -8.48
N ILE A 210 -9.68 30.86 -7.58
CA ILE A 210 -8.34 30.51 -7.10
C ILE A 210 -7.47 30.02 -8.26
N HIS A 211 -7.99 29.16 -9.13
CA HIS A 211 -7.26 28.68 -10.31
C HIS A 211 -6.90 29.83 -11.25
N GLN A 212 -7.84 30.77 -11.47
CA GLN A 212 -7.60 31.97 -12.27
C GLN A 212 -6.51 32.84 -11.64
N SER A 213 -6.58 33.11 -10.34
CA SER A 213 -5.60 33.91 -9.61
C SER A 213 -4.20 33.26 -9.53
N LEU A 214 -4.13 31.93 -9.39
CA LEU A 214 -2.87 31.19 -9.44
C LEU A 214 -2.25 31.26 -10.84
N SER A 215 -3.07 31.13 -11.89
CA SER A 215 -2.59 31.25 -13.28
C SER A 215 -2.05 32.65 -13.56
N THR A 216 -2.72 33.71 -13.07
CA THR A 216 -2.23 35.08 -13.24
C THR A 216 -0.97 35.34 -12.41
N GLY A 217 -0.91 34.86 -11.16
CA GLY A 217 0.26 35.01 -10.31
C GLY A 217 1.50 34.28 -10.83
N GLU A 218 1.33 33.08 -11.42
CA GLU A 218 2.44 32.38 -12.08
C GLU A 218 2.91 33.14 -13.33
N GLN A 219 1.99 33.78 -14.07
CA GLN A 219 2.34 34.59 -15.23
C GLN A 219 3.12 35.87 -14.85
N GLU A 220 2.71 36.57 -13.79
CA GLU A 220 3.45 37.72 -13.23
C GLU A 220 4.84 37.31 -12.73
N LYS A 221 4.94 36.15 -12.07
CA LYS A 221 6.22 35.59 -11.62
C LYS A 221 7.15 35.29 -12.80
N VAL A 222 6.64 34.73 -13.90
CA VAL A 222 7.43 34.51 -15.13
C VAL A 222 7.92 35.83 -15.72
N GLU A 223 7.07 36.85 -15.73
CA GLU A 223 7.43 38.18 -16.23
C GLU A 223 8.48 38.86 -15.36
N LEU A 224 8.35 38.80 -14.03
CA LEU A 224 9.37 39.28 -13.10
C LEU A 224 10.68 38.51 -13.24
N MET A 225 10.65 37.18 -13.40
CA MET A 225 11.86 36.39 -13.67
C MET A 225 12.55 36.82 -14.97
N LYS A 226 11.77 37.15 -16.01
CA LYS A 226 12.31 37.67 -17.28
C LYS A 226 12.92 39.06 -17.12
N SER A 227 12.26 39.97 -16.40
CA SER A 227 12.80 41.30 -16.09
C SER A 227 14.07 41.22 -15.24
N LEU A 228 14.08 40.32 -14.24
CA LEU A 228 15.23 40.12 -13.36
C LEU A 228 16.42 39.50 -14.12
N ALA A 229 16.16 38.64 -15.10
CA ALA A 229 17.19 38.15 -16.02
C ALA A 229 17.77 39.29 -16.89
N CYS A 230 16.92 40.15 -17.48
CA CYS A 230 17.40 41.32 -18.24
C CYS A 230 18.22 42.29 -17.38
N LEU A 231 17.76 42.61 -16.16
CA LEU A 231 18.51 43.45 -15.21
C LEU A 231 19.84 42.83 -14.80
N LYS A 232 19.90 41.51 -14.65
CA LYS A 232 21.17 40.79 -14.39
C LYS A 232 22.12 40.90 -15.58
N ASP A 233 21.62 40.79 -16.80
CA ASP A 233 22.43 40.92 -18.02
C ASP A 233 22.94 42.37 -18.21
N ASP A 234 22.15 43.37 -17.84
CA ASP A 234 22.56 44.79 -17.84
C ASP A 234 23.59 45.08 -16.75
N LEU A 235 23.41 44.55 -15.54
CA LEU A 235 24.36 44.71 -14.44
C LEU A 235 25.70 44.03 -14.73
N THR A 236 25.68 42.84 -15.34
CA THR A 236 26.91 42.15 -15.75
C THR A 236 27.63 42.87 -16.88
N ARG A 237 26.90 43.51 -17.82
CA ARG A 237 27.48 44.43 -18.81
C ARG A 237 28.13 45.66 -18.15
N LEU A 238 27.50 46.24 -17.13
CA LEU A 238 28.06 47.39 -16.40
C LEU A 238 29.26 47.01 -15.53
N GLN A 239 29.25 45.85 -14.86
CA GLN A 239 30.39 45.34 -14.09
C GLN A 239 31.59 45.01 -14.98
N SER A 240 31.37 44.55 -16.21
CA SER A 240 32.45 44.40 -17.20
C SER A 240 33.03 45.74 -17.69
N SER A 241 32.34 46.86 -17.42
CA SER A 241 32.80 48.22 -17.74
C SER A 241 33.53 48.92 -16.58
N GLU A 242 33.36 48.48 -15.32
CA GLU A 242 33.96 49.10 -14.12
C GLU A 242 35.20 48.37 -13.55
N SER A 243 35.66 47.27 -14.15
CA SER A 243 36.87 46.55 -13.69
C SER A 243 38.18 47.25 -14.08
N SER A 244 38.36 48.52 -13.72
CA SER A 244 39.61 49.27 -13.95
C SER A 244 39.99 50.30 -12.88
N LEU A 245 39.37 50.34 -11.69
CA LEU A 245 39.82 51.29 -10.65
C LEU A 245 39.86 50.67 -9.24
N ASP A 246 41.03 50.86 -8.62
CA ASP A 246 41.60 50.25 -7.42
C ASP A 246 41.40 51.15 -6.18
N VAL A 247 40.88 50.65 -5.05
CA VAL A 247 41.03 51.28 -3.71
C VAL A 247 40.90 50.23 -2.60
N SER A 248 42.01 50.01 -1.89
CA SER A 248 42.09 49.38 -0.57
C SER A 248 42.07 50.46 0.54
N VAL A 249 41.57 50.13 1.76
CA VAL A 249 41.95 50.65 3.12
C VAL A 249 40.75 50.96 4.07
N LEU A 250 40.95 50.61 5.37
CA LEU A 250 40.19 50.82 6.65
C LEU A 250 39.23 49.69 7.05
N ASP A 251 39.47 48.84 8.07
CA ASP A 251 39.97 48.91 9.46
C ASP A 251 39.00 49.45 10.54
N SER A 252 38.88 48.64 11.59
CA SER A 252 38.69 48.98 13.01
C SER A 252 37.29 48.99 13.66
N ARG A 253 37.25 48.19 14.76
CA ARG A 253 36.50 48.36 16.01
C ARG A 253 34.98 48.11 16.03
N LEU A 254 34.59 46.93 16.53
CA LEU A 254 33.67 46.81 17.67
C LEU A 254 33.99 45.53 18.47
N SER A 255 34.62 45.70 19.64
CA SER A 255 34.69 44.71 20.73
C SER A 255 34.01 45.33 21.94
N THR A 256 33.00 44.68 22.51
CA THR A 256 32.61 44.80 23.93
C THR A 256 31.58 43.75 24.32
N ALA A 257 31.84 43.10 25.48
CA ALA A 257 31.00 42.18 26.28
C ALA A 257 30.74 40.78 25.66
N SER A 258 30.96 39.64 26.33
CA SER A 258 31.14 39.33 27.76
C SER A 258 31.76 37.91 27.93
N GLN A 259 32.46 37.67 29.04
CA GLN A 259 33.07 36.40 29.44
C GLN A 259 32.04 35.39 29.95
N THR A 260 32.13 34.15 29.46
CA THR A 260 32.18 32.94 30.31
C THR A 260 33.14 31.95 29.64
N ASP A 261 34.24 31.67 30.34
CA ASP A 261 35.29 30.74 29.96
C ASP A 261 34.81 29.28 30.20
N LEU A 262 34.76 28.50 29.11
CA LEU A 262 35.04 27.07 29.15
C LEU A 262 35.99 26.78 27.97
N SER A 263 37.21 26.38 28.33
CA SER A 263 38.29 25.85 27.49
C SER A 263 37.80 24.91 26.38
N GLY A 264 38.30 24.91 25.14
CA GLY A 264 39.41 25.65 24.56
C GLY A 264 39.50 25.36 23.05
N GLU A 265 39.23 26.38 22.24
CA GLU A 265 39.80 26.60 20.90
C GLU A 265 39.42 28.04 20.54
N LEU A 266 40.42 28.90 20.33
CA LEU A 266 40.25 30.34 20.13
C LEU A 266 39.78 30.62 18.70
N VAL A 267 38.59 30.14 18.36
CA VAL A 267 37.99 30.35 17.03
C VAL A 267 37.27 31.70 17.05
N PRO A 268 37.54 32.62 16.10
CA PRO A 268 36.88 33.93 16.04
C PRO A 268 35.35 33.84 16.13
N VAL A 269 34.69 34.84 16.73
CA VAL A 269 33.21 34.87 16.90
C VAL A 269 32.47 34.65 15.58
N GLY A 270 32.99 35.22 14.48
CA GLY A 270 32.45 34.98 13.14
C GLY A 270 32.54 33.53 12.69
N THR A 271 33.58 32.79 13.12
CA THR A 271 33.74 31.37 12.84
C THR A 271 32.82 30.51 13.70
N ARG A 272 32.59 30.86 14.98
CA ARG A 272 31.59 30.19 15.83
C ARG A 272 30.16 30.41 15.33
N LEU A 273 29.85 31.63 14.88
CA LEU A 273 28.55 31.93 14.28
C LEU A 273 28.36 31.20 12.93
N ALA A 274 29.42 31.12 12.12
CA ALA A 274 29.43 30.33 10.89
C ALA A 274 29.30 28.82 11.18
N GLU A 275 29.86 28.33 12.28
CA GLU A 275 29.72 26.94 12.74
C GLU A 275 28.28 26.65 13.20
N MET A 276 27.67 27.53 13.99
CA MET A 276 26.25 27.43 14.36
C MET A 276 25.33 27.49 13.14
N ALA A 277 25.63 28.35 12.17
CA ALA A 277 24.88 28.42 10.91
C ALA A 277 25.03 27.13 10.10
N ARG A 278 26.24 26.54 10.04
CA ARG A 278 26.48 25.23 9.41
C ARG A 278 25.75 24.09 10.12
N LEU A 279 25.71 24.10 11.45
CA LEU A 279 24.96 23.12 12.25
C LEU A 279 23.45 23.24 12.03
N ARG A 280 22.91 24.47 12.00
CA ARG A 280 21.49 24.70 11.65
C ARG A 280 21.16 24.23 10.24
N LEU A 281 22.00 24.55 9.26
CA LEU A 281 21.78 24.12 7.88
C LEU A 281 21.80 22.58 7.77
N ARG A 282 22.74 21.92 8.45
CA ARG A 282 22.80 20.45 8.51
C ARG A 282 21.59 19.84 9.22
N TYR A 283 21.09 20.47 10.28
CA TYR A 283 19.87 20.05 10.95
C TYR A 283 18.64 20.21 10.05
N ASP A 284 18.51 21.34 9.38
CA ASP A 284 17.39 21.60 8.45
C ASP A 284 17.43 20.65 7.25
N ASP A 285 18.62 20.32 6.72
CA ASP A 285 18.80 19.32 5.67
C ASP A 285 18.52 17.89 6.16
N ALA A 286 18.98 17.51 7.36
CA ALA A 286 18.66 16.22 7.96
C ALA A 286 17.16 16.09 8.23
N ARG A 287 16.51 17.14 8.71
CA ARG A 287 15.05 17.18 8.94
C ARG A 287 14.28 17.04 7.63
N ARG A 288 14.76 17.68 6.54
CA ARG A 288 14.18 17.53 5.21
C ARG A 288 14.35 16.10 4.69
N GLN A 289 15.52 15.49 4.88
CA GLN A 289 15.78 14.08 4.53
C GLN A 289 14.89 13.11 5.32
N VAL A 290 14.72 13.31 6.63
CA VAL A 290 13.81 12.49 7.44
C VAL A 290 12.37 12.62 6.95
N GLN A 291 11.92 13.83 6.60
CA GLN A 291 10.58 14.05 6.04
C GLN A 291 10.41 13.37 4.66
N GLU A 292 11.40 13.48 3.78
CA GLU A 292 11.41 12.80 2.47
C GLU A 292 11.38 11.28 2.65
N ILE A 293 12.15 10.74 3.58
CA ILE A 293 12.17 9.31 3.85
C ILE A 293 10.85 8.83 4.47
N GLN A 294 10.27 9.57 5.42
CA GLN A 294 8.94 9.26 5.98
C GLN A 294 7.87 9.26 4.90
N GLN A 295 7.94 10.20 3.95
CA GLN A 295 7.03 10.26 2.80
C GLN A 295 7.25 9.08 1.85
N CYS A 296 8.51 8.70 1.59
CA CYS A 296 8.85 7.49 0.83
C CYS A 296 8.34 6.21 1.52
N LEU A 297 8.53 6.06 2.82
CA LEU A 297 8.03 4.92 3.60
C LEU A 297 6.51 4.85 3.57
N ALA A 298 5.82 5.96 3.77
CA ALA A 298 4.36 6.03 3.66
C ALA A 298 3.89 5.63 2.25
N SER A 299 4.58 6.10 1.20
CA SER A 299 4.26 5.72 -0.19
C SER A 299 4.54 4.24 -0.52
N LEU A 300 5.50 3.62 0.16
CA LEU A 300 5.82 2.20 0.04
C LEU A 300 4.82 1.33 0.82
N GLU A 301 4.38 1.80 1.99
CA GLU A 301 3.34 1.13 2.78
C GLU A 301 1.96 1.25 2.11
N GLU A 302 1.66 2.37 1.45
CA GLU A 302 0.46 2.54 0.62
C GLU A 302 0.42 1.55 -0.56
N LYS A 303 1.58 1.13 -1.08
CA LYS A 303 1.68 0.10 -2.12
C LYS A 303 1.54 -1.33 -1.57
N MET A 304 1.63 -1.52 -0.25
CA MET A 304 1.45 -2.82 0.39
C MET A 304 -0.02 -3.00 0.80
N ASN A 305 -0.82 -3.64 -0.06
CA ASN A 305 -2.22 -3.94 0.25
C ASN A 305 -2.36 -4.91 1.45
N PRO A 306 -3.19 -4.59 2.46
CA PRO A 306 -3.54 -5.55 3.50
C PRO A 306 -4.32 -6.74 2.92
N GLY A 307 -3.92 -7.97 3.25
CA GLY A 307 -4.57 -9.20 2.78
C GLY A 307 -3.93 -9.86 1.54
N GLN A 308 -2.95 -9.20 0.91
CA GLN A 308 -2.26 -9.71 -0.30
C GLN A 308 -1.60 -11.09 -0.10
N LEU A 309 -1.17 -11.42 1.13
CA LEU A 309 -0.54 -12.71 1.45
C LEU A 309 -1.52 -13.89 1.34
N GLU A 310 -2.78 -13.71 1.75
CA GLU A 310 -3.80 -14.75 1.64
C GLU A 310 -4.23 -14.93 0.18
N SER A 311 -4.34 -13.81 -0.57
CA SER A 311 -4.58 -13.81 -2.02
C SER A 311 -3.51 -14.60 -2.78
N ASP A 312 -2.23 -14.42 -2.43
CA ASP A 312 -1.13 -15.19 -3.04
C ASP A 312 -1.20 -16.68 -2.75
N LYS A 313 -1.54 -17.06 -1.52
CA LYS A 313 -1.71 -18.46 -1.14
C LYS A 313 -2.86 -19.11 -1.92
N ASP A 314 -3.98 -18.40 -2.05
CA ASP A 314 -5.13 -18.85 -2.85
C ASP A 314 -4.73 -19.04 -4.33
N ARG A 315 -3.92 -18.12 -4.88
CA ARG A 315 -3.42 -18.20 -6.26
C ARG A 315 -2.44 -19.34 -6.49
N LEU A 316 -1.52 -19.60 -5.55
CA LEU A 316 -0.61 -20.74 -5.63
C LEU A 316 -1.36 -22.07 -5.55
N LEU A 317 -2.37 -22.15 -4.68
CA LEU A 317 -3.23 -23.32 -4.58
C LEU A 317 -3.97 -23.58 -5.90
N LEU A 318 -4.49 -22.53 -6.55
CA LEU A 318 -5.11 -22.64 -7.87
C LEU A 318 -4.15 -23.17 -8.93
N ILE A 319 -2.90 -22.68 -8.98
CA ILE A 319 -1.85 -23.19 -9.87
C ILE A 319 -1.60 -24.67 -9.61
N GLN A 320 -1.43 -25.06 -8.35
CA GLN A 320 -1.20 -26.44 -7.95
C GLN A 320 -2.35 -27.37 -8.36
N GLU A 321 -3.60 -26.92 -8.21
CA GLU A 321 -4.79 -27.69 -8.58
C GLU A 321 -4.93 -27.84 -10.10
N LYS A 322 -4.59 -26.80 -10.87
CA LYS A 322 -4.51 -26.87 -12.34
C LYS A 322 -3.42 -27.84 -12.81
N GLU A 323 -2.24 -27.83 -12.20
CA GLU A 323 -1.17 -28.80 -12.48
C GLU A 323 -1.61 -30.24 -12.20
N GLN A 324 -2.35 -30.43 -11.11
CA GLN A 324 -2.88 -31.73 -10.73
C GLN A 324 -3.96 -32.20 -11.71
N LEU A 325 -4.88 -31.32 -12.13
CA LEU A 325 -5.85 -31.61 -13.18
C LEU A 325 -5.16 -31.99 -14.50
N LEU A 326 -4.12 -31.24 -14.89
CA LEU A 326 -3.32 -31.53 -16.09
C LEU A 326 -2.68 -32.92 -16.02
N ARG A 327 -2.12 -33.31 -14.87
CA ARG A 327 -1.57 -34.65 -14.66
C ARG A 327 -2.65 -35.74 -14.76
N GLU A 328 -3.84 -35.48 -14.21
CA GLU A 328 -4.98 -36.41 -14.28
C GLU A 328 -5.47 -36.57 -15.73
N LEU A 329 -5.62 -35.48 -16.50
CA LEU A 329 -5.99 -35.52 -17.92
C LEU A 329 -4.96 -36.28 -18.77
N ARG A 330 -3.66 -36.06 -18.53
CA ARG A 330 -2.57 -36.79 -19.22
C ARG A 330 -2.56 -38.30 -18.91
N SER A 331 -3.09 -38.70 -17.77
CA SER A 331 -3.13 -40.11 -17.34
C SER A 331 -4.29 -40.91 -17.93
N ILE A 332 -5.25 -40.26 -18.62
CA ILE A 332 -6.41 -40.92 -19.22
C ILE A 332 -5.96 -41.89 -20.32
N THR A 333 -6.36 -43.15 -20.20
CA THR A 333 -6.00 -44.20 -21.16
C THR A 333 -6.79 -44.05 -22.46
N PRO A 334 -6.15 -43.97 -23.65
CA PRO A 334 -6.85 -43.76 -24.93
C PRO A 334 -7.78 -44.91 -25.33
N ARG A 335 -7.49 -46.14 -24.90
CA ARG A 335 -8.22 -47.35 -25.31
C ARG A 335 -9.64 -47.44 -24.73
N SER A 336 -9.94 -46.66 -23.70
CA SER A 336 -11.24 -46.64 -23.02
C SER A 336 -12.17 -45.52 -23.50
N ARG A 337 -11.73 -44.66 -24.44
CA ARG A 337 -12.45 -43.47 -24.91
C ARG A 337 -12.55 -43.45 -26.43
N SER A 338 -13.52 -42.71 -26.96
CA SER A 338 -13.66 -42.47 -28.39
C SER A 338 -12.53 -41.57 -28.92
N ASN A 339 -12.28 -41.63 -30.23
CA ASN A 339 -11.27 -40.77 -30.87
C ASN A 339 -11.60 -39.27 -30.71
N GLN A 340 -12.88 -38.91 -30.73
CA GLN A 340 -13.32 -37.52 -30.56
C GLN A 340 -13.05 -37.01 -29.14
N GLU A 341 -13.44 -37.77 -28.11
CA GLU A 341 -13.13 -37.43 -26.71
C GLU A 341 -11.63 -37.28 -26.50
N MET A 342 -10.82 -38.17 -27.11
CA MET A 342 -9.36 -38.10 -27.02
C MET A 342 -8.79 -36.83 -27.67
N THR A 343 -9.37 -36.35 -28.77
CA THR A 343 -8.97 -35.06 -29.35
C THR A 343 -9.38 -33.87 -28.50
N GLU A 344 -10.51 -33.95 -27.81
CA GLU A 344 -10.98 -32.90 -26.91
C GLU A 344 -10.09 -32.80 -25.66
N ILE A 345 -9.76 -33.95 -25.05
CA ILE A 345 -8.81 -34.03 -23.92
C ILE A 345 -7.46 -33.44 -24.32
N LYS A 346 -6.92 -33.78 -25.51
CA LYS A 346 -5.65 -33.20 -26.00
C LYS A 346 -5.70 -31.69 -26.15
N ARG A 347 -6.83 -31.15 -26.62
CA ARG A 347 -7.02 -29.70 -26.75
C ARG A 347 -7.04 -29.04 -25.38
N GLU A 348 -7.73 -29.63 -24.42
CA GLU A 348 -7.82 -29.08 -23.07
C GLU A 348 -6.46 -29.14 -22.35
N ILE A 349 -5.68 -30.20 -22.54
CA ILE A 349 -4.30 -30.31 -22.06
C ILE A 349 -3.45 -29.15 -22.58
N LEU A 350 -3.47 -28.87 -23.89
CA LEU A 350 -2.68 -27.78 -24.48
C LEU A 350 -3.13 -26.41 -23.96
N LYS A 351 -4.44 -26.21 -23.78
CA LYS A 351 -5.00 -24.98 -23.23
C LYS A 351 -4.56 -24.78 -21.78
N LEU A 352 -4.73 -25.79 -20.93
CA LEU A 352 -4.31 -25.76 -19.53
C LEU A 352 -2.80 -25.54 -19.37
N GLU A 353 -1.96 -26.14 -20.23
CA GLU A 353 -0.51 -25.90 -20.24
C GLU A 353 -0.16 -24.45 -20.52
N ASN A 354 -0.80 -23.85 -21.52
CA ASN A 354 -0.59 -22.44 -21.87
C ASN A 354 -1.05 -21.51 -20.74
N ASP A 355 -2.24 -21.78 -20.18
CA ASP A 355 -2.81 -20.98 -19.10
C ASP A 355 -1.98 -21.08 -17.81
N LEU A 356 -1.45 -22.27 -17.51
CA LEU A 356 -0.55 -22.49 -16.39
C LEU A 356 0.77 -21.75 -16.55
N ASN A 357 1.38 -21.79 -17.73
CA ASN A 357 2.62 -21.04 -18.01
C ASN A 357 2.39 -19.53 -17.82
N LYS A 358 1.31 -18.98 -18.38
CA LYS A 358 0.95 -17.57 -18.19
C LYS A 358 0.71 -17.23 -16.72
N ALA A 359 -0.03 -18.06 -15.99
CA ALA A 359 -0.30 -17.85 -14.57
C ALA A 359 1.00 -17.86 -13.74
N MET A 360 1.92 -18.77 -14.05
CA MET A 360 3.21 -18.89 -13.39
C MET A 360 4.12 -17.69 -13.70
N GLU A 361 4.15 -17.21 -14.95
CA GLU A 361 4.89 -16.00 -15.32
C GLU A 361 4.35 -14.75 -14.60
N VAL A 362 3.03 -14.56 -14.56
CA VAL A 362 2.40 -13.47 -13.81
C VAL A 362 2.68 -13.61 -12.31
N SER A 363 2.75 -14.84 -11.79
CA SER A 363 3.12 -15.10 -10.41
C SER A 363 4.53 -14.70 -10.07
N ASN A 364 5.49 -15.17 -10.86
CA ASN A 364 6.89 -14.85 -10.67
C ASN A 364 7.14 -13.34 -10.81
N ARG A 365 6.48 -12.67 -11.75
CA ARG A 365 6.57 -11.21 -11.92
C ARG A 365 6.09 -10.46 -10.69
N CYS A 366 4.90 -10.79 -10.18
CA CYS A 366 4.34 -10.15 -8.99
C CYS A 366 5.22 -10.37 -7.74
N ILE A 367 5.75 -11.59 -7.58
CA ILE A 367 6.69 -11.90 -6.49
C ILE A 367 7.98 -11.08 -6.62
N ALA A 368 8.54 -10.98 -7.83
CA ALA A 368 9.74 -10.19 -8.09
C ALA A 368 9.54 -8.69 -7.82
N GLU A 369 8.40 -8.13 -8.26
CA GLU A 369 8.03 -6.74 -7.96
C GLU A 369 7.91 -6.51 -6.44
N ARG A 370 7.31 -7.45 -5.70
CA ARG A 370 7.24 -7.36 -4.24
C ARG A 370 8.60 -7.45 -3.56
N LEU A 371 9.45 -8.38 -3.98
CA LEU A 371 10.80 -8.51 -3.43
C LEU A 371 11.58 -7.21 -3.63
N LYS A 372 11.44 -6.58 -4.80
CA LYS A 372 12.03 -5.27 -5.10
C LYS A 372 11.48 -4.17 -4.17
N LEU A 373 10.16 -4.10 -3.98
CA LEU A 373 9.55 -3.14 -3.04
C LEU A 373 10.01 -3.36 -1.60
N HIS A 374 10.20 -4.62 -1.19
CA HIS A 374 10.72 -4.94 0.13
C HIS A 374 12.19 -4.55 0.26
N GLU A 375 13.01 -4.78 -0.76
CA GLU A 375 14.40 -4.33 -0.82
C GLU A 375 14.50 -2.79 -0.74
N GLU A 376 13.66 -2.07 -1.50
CA GLU A 376 13.51 -0.62 -1.40
C GLU A 376 13.08 -0.18 0.01
N LYS A 377 12.11 -0.85 0.64
CA LYS A 377 11.72 -0.57 2.04
C LYS A 377 12.88 -0.78 3.01
N THR A 378 13.65 -1.87 2.86
CA THR A 378 14.79 -2.16 3.75
C THR A 378 15.94 -1.18 3.57
N THR A 379 16.25 -0.77 2.34
CA THR A 379 17.29 0.23 2.07
C THR A 379 16.90 1.59 2.67
N VAL A 380 15.65 2.00 2.49
CA VAL A 380 15.10 3.22 3.10
C VAL A 380 15.09 3.14 4.64
N ALA A 381 14.75 1.98 5.22
CA ALA A 381 14.83 1.80 6.68
C ALA A 381 16.29 1.86 7.19
N SER A 382 17.26 1.33 6.44
CA SER A 382 18.67 1.41 6.81
C SER A 382 19.21 2.84 6.77
N THR A 383 18.77 3.65 5.80
CA THR A 383 19.15 5.07 5.74
C THR A 383 18.49 5.89 6.85
N THR A 384 17.24 5.57 7.27
CA THR A 384 16.67 6.20 8.48
C THR A 384 17.51 5.94 9.72
N HIS A 385 17.93 4.69 9.92
CA HIS A 385 18.71 4.33 11.11
C HIS A 385 20.08 5.02 11.13
N GLY A 386 20.74 5.14 9.97
CA GLY A 386 21.99 5.88 9.85
C GLY A 386 21.86 7.39 10.11
N ILE A 387 20.71 7.99 9.76
CA ILE A 387 20.43 9.40 10.07
C ILE A 387 20.12 9.59 11.55
N ASP A 388 19.36 8.67 12.17
CA ASP A 388 19.09 8.68 13.61
C ASP A 388 20.38 8.55 14.43
N GLU A 389 21.33 7.70 14.00
CA GLU A 389 22.66 7.59 14.63
C GLU A 389 23.50 8.88 14.49
N ILE A 390 23.41 9.57 13.36
CA ILE A 390 24.08 10.86 13.13
C ILE A 390 23.44 11.95 14.00
N CYS A 391 22.10 12.02 14.06
CA CYS A 391 21.37 12.96 14.93
C CYS A 391 21.68 12.71 16.42
N PHE A 392 21.74 11.45 16.85
CA PHE A 392 22.14 11.05 18.20
C PHE A 392 23.59 11.42 18.51
N SER A 393 24.51 11.20 17.57
CA SER A 393 25.94 11.53 17.72
C SER A 393 26.23 13.04 17.77
N ILE A 394 25.35 13.88 17.21
CA ILE A 394 25.43 15.34 17.27
C ILE A 394 24.79 15.89 18.57
N GLY A 395 24.31 15.01 19.47
CA GLY A 395 23.73 15.42 20.75
C GLY A 395 22.32 16.00 20.64
N ILE A 396 21.63 15.73 19.54
CA ILE A 396 20.24 16.13 19.32
C ILE A 396 19.37 14.90 19.63
N SER A 397 19.01 14.71 20.90
CA SER A 397 17.95 13.76 21.25
C SER A 397 16.59 14.31 20.83
N ALA A 398 15.80 13.43 20.23
CA ALA A 398 14.46 13.66 19.67
C ALA A 398 13.41 14.10 20.69
#